data_AF-A0AAW2HM74-F1
#
_entry.id   AF-A0AAW2HM74-F1
#
_cell.length_a   1.000
_cell.length_b   1.000
_cell.length_c   1.000
_cell.angle_alpha   90.00
_cell.angle_beta   90.00
_cell.angle_gamma   90.00
#
_symmetry.space_group_name_H-M   'P 1'
#
loop_
_entity.id
_entity.type
_entity.pdbx_description
1 polymer ?
#
loop_
_entity_poly.entity_id
_entity_poly.type
_entity_poly.pdbx_seq_one_letter_code
_entity_poly.pdbx_strand_id
1 'polypeptide(L)'
;MTFVTETQLRVDQSDCRTFAKQKMASAKVHLLEDGDDTPQFGEEEDENSDKLKHPVVTFFHLAFRVSALVVYILCGWFSNSFITSFVTVVLLLSMDFWTVKNITGRLMVGLRWWNYVDDSGKSHWVYEFKKGSNQSRINSSEARIFWLGLVLSQFMWAILFIIALLGFKFKWLLLVSIALVLNGANLYGYVKCKVGSNDSMTSSFSNISSNFVWQQLIKNALGVFHSSERPVSKV
;
A
#
# COMPACT_ATOMS: atom_id res chain seq x y z
N MET A 1 54.84 -34.01 49.46
CA MET A 1 55.04 -32.70 48.81
C MET A 1 53.96 -32.51 47.74
N THR A 2 52.69 -32.61 48.15
CA THR A 2 51.55 -32.75 47.20
C THR A 2 50.29 -32.02 47.69
N PHE A 3 50.40 -31.19 48.74
CA PHE A 3 49.28 -30.44 49.32
C PHE A 3 49.35 -28.92 49.06
N VAL A 4 50.40 -28.42 48.39
CA VAL A 4 50.61 -26.99 48.16
C VAL A 4 50.07 -26.53 46.79
N THR A 5 49.83 -27.45 45.85
CA THR A 5 49.45 -27.14 44.47
C THR A 5 47.94 -26.98 44.24
N GLU A 6 47.08 -27.62 45.03
CA GLU A 6 45.61 -27.50 44.87
C GLU A 6 45.05 -26.21 45.48
N THR A 7 45.68 -25.68 46.54
CA THR A 7 45.19 -24.47 47.23
C THR A 7 45.47 -23.20 46.42
N GLN A 8 46.60 -23.15 45.69
CA GLN A 8 46.96 -22.00 44.87
C GLN A 8 46.09 -21.85 43.59
N LEU A 9 45.71 -22.96 42.96
CA LEU A 9 44.83 -22.94 41.77
C LEU A 9 43.40 -22.49 42.09
N ARG A 10 42.89 -22.81 43.30
CA ARG A 10 41.54 -22.43 43.72
C ARG A 10 41.46 -20.94 44.11
N VAL A 11 42.53 -20.38 44.67
CA VAL A 11 42.65 -18.95 45.02
C VAL A 11 42.64 -18.08 43.76
N ASP A 12 43.42 -18.45 42.74
CA ASP A 12 43.52 -17.70 41.47
C ASP A 12 42.18 -17.66 40.71
N GLN A 13 41.40 -18.74 40.74
CA GLN A 13 40.09 -18.78 40.10
C GLN A 13 38.99 -18.01 40.87
N SER A 14 39.06 -17.97 42.20
CA SER A 14 38.18 -17.14 43.03
C SER A 14 38.52 -15.65 42.91
N ASP A 15 39.80 -15.31 42.84
CA ASP A 15 40.25 -13.92 42.62
C ASP A 15 39.86 -13.44 41.23
N CYS A 16 40.02 -14.26 40.18
CA CYS A 16 39.65 -13.90 38.82
C CYS A 16 38.13 -13.66 38.67
N ARG A 17 37.27 -14.44 39.36
CA ARG A 17 35.82 -14.19 39.39
C ARG A 17 35.45 -12.93 40.18
N THR A 18 36.17 -12.63 41.25
CA THR A 18 35.94 -11.45 42.09
C THR A 18 36.41 -10.19 41.37
N PHE A 19 37.55 -10.25 40.70
CA PHE A 19 38.06 -9.19 39.82
C PHE A 19 37.13 -8.94 38.63
N ALA A 20 36.60 -9.99 38.00
CA ALA A 20 35.62 -9.86 36.91
C ALA A 20 34.32 -9.18 37.38
N LYS A 21 33.80 -9.54 38.57
CA LYS A 21 32.63 -8.88 39.17
C LYS A 21 32.92 -7.43 39.57
N GLN A 22 34.09 -7.14 40.12
CA GLN A 22 34.54 -5.79 40.46
C GLN A 22 34.65 -4.90 39.21
N LYS A 23 35.21 -5.44 38.10
CA LYS A 23 35.32 -4.74 36.81
C LYS A 23 33.96 -4.48 36.17
N MET A 24 33.03 -5.43 36.26
CA MET A 24 31.65 -5.25 35.77
C MET A 24 30.86 -4.26 36.63
N ALA A 25 31.02 -4.27 37.95
CA ALA A 25 30.38 -3.30 38.84
C ALA A 25 30.95 -1.88 38.63
N SER A 26 32.27 -1.74 38.52
CA SER A 26 32.92 -0.46 38.22
C SER A 26 32.57 0.07 36.83
N ALA A 27 32.43 -0.80 35.82
CA ALA A 27 31.94 -0.40 34.50
C ALA A 27 30.45 0.00 34.54
N LYS A 28 29.64 -0.63 35.39
CA LYS A 28 28.23 -0.29 35.57
C LYS A 28 28.04 1.02 36.33
N VAL A 29 28.91 1.33 37.30
CA VAL A 29 28.90 2.61 38.04
C VAL A 29 29.38 3.76 37.16
N HIS A 30 30.43 3.55 36.35
CA HIS A 30 30.92 4.58 35.41
C HIS A 30 29.94 4.87 34.26
N LEU A 31 29.03 3.94 33.94
CA LEU A 31 27.98 4.17 32.94
C LEU A 31 26.73 4.88 33.50
N LEU A 32 26.64 5.13 34.81
CA LEU A 32 25.46 5.72 35.44
C LEU A 32 25.72 7.11 36.05
N GLU A 33 26.93 7.65 35.95
CA GLU A 33 27.33 8.94 36.54
C GLU A 33 27.97 9.94 35.55
N ASP A 34 27.70 9.82 34.25
CA ASP A 34 28.07 10.85 33.26
C ASP A 34 26.82 11.40 32.54
N GLY A 35 26.30 12.51 33.08
CA GLY A 35 25.49 13.55 32.43
C GLY A 35 24.09 13.15 31.92
N ASP A 36 22.98 13.55 32.56
CA ASP A 36 22.49 14.93 32.71
C ASP A 36 23.25 15.98 31.86
N ASP A 37 22.56 16.59 30.89
CA ASP A 37 23.07 17.50 29.84
C ASP A 37 23.67 16.86 28.57
N THR A 38 22.87 16.12 27.81
CA THR A 38 22.97 16.09 26.33
C THR A 38 21.56 15.91 25.76
N PRO A 39 21.12 16.66 24.73
CA PRO A 39 19.75 16.55 24.23
C PRO A 39 19.55 15.16 23.65
N GLN A 40 18.82 14.32 24.38
CA GLN A 40 18.38 13.01 23.94
C GLN A 40 17.31 13.22 22.86
N PHE A 41 17.80 13.42 21.63
CA PHE A 41 17.03 13.44 20.40
C PHE A 41 16.47 12.03 20.17
N GLY A 42 15.40 11.68 20.89
CA GLY A 42 14.96 10.29 20.92
C GLY A 42 13.73 9.95 21.77
N GLU A 43 13.02 10.93 22.30
CA GLU A 43 11.66 10.74 22.81
C GLU A 43 10.71 11.64 22.00
N GLU A 44 10.45 11.26 20.75
CA GLU A 44 9.19 11.64 20.12
C GLU A 44 8.19 10.55 20.48
N GLU A 45 7.55 10.76 21.63
CA GLU A 45 6.32 10.10 22.05
C GLU A 45 5.28 10.13 20.90
N ASP A 46 4.48 9.07 20.86
CA ASP A 46 3.38 8.80 19.95
C ASP A 46 2.26 9.88 19.95
N GLU A 47 2.55 11.10 19.48
CA GLU A 47 1.55 12.17 19.30
C GLU A 47 1.78 13.02 18.04
N ASN A 48 1.95 12.39 16.86
CA ASN A 48 1.51 13.02 15.61
C ASN A 48 1.35 12.04 14.43
N SER A 49 0.41 11.10 14.53
CA SER A 49 -0.01 10.32 13.35
C SER A 49 -0.70 11.19 12.25
N ASP A 50 -0.88 12.49 12.52
CA ASP A 50 -1.57 13.45 11.66
C ASP A 50 -0.64 14.43 10.92
N LYS A 51 0.68 14.40 11.17
CA LYS A 51 1.62 15.20 10.38
C LYS A 51 1.94 14.50 9.06
N LEU A 52 1.34 15.00 7.99
CA LEU A 52 1.79 14.74 6.62
C LEU A 52 3.28 15.10 6.53
N LYS A 53 4.16 14.15 6.18
CA LYS A 53 5.61 14.40 6.00
C LYS A 53 5.85 15.21 4.73
N HIS A 54 4.96 15.08 3.74
CA HIS A 54 4.95 15.85 2.51
C HIS A 54 3.53 16.40 2.22
N PRO A 55 3.05 17.41 2.97
CA PRO A 55 1.71 17.98 2.77
C PRO A 55 1.54 18.55 1.36
N VAL A 56 2.63 19.07 0.79
CA VAL A 56 2.70 19.59 -0.57
C VAL A 56 2.46 18.51 -1.61
N VAL A 57 3.04 17.30 -1.45
CA VAL A 57 2.86 16.19 -2.41
C VAL A 57 1.41 15.68 -2.38
N THR A 58 0.84 15.56 -1.19
CA THR A 58 -0.57 15.17 -1.01
C THR A 58 -1.52 16.21 -1.60
N PHE A 59 -1.27 17.50 -1.37
CA PHE A 59 -2.04 18.59 -1.95
C PHE A 59 -1.97 18.58 -3.47
N PHE A 60 -0.77 18.50 -4.06
CA PHE A 60 -0.63 18.43 -5.52
C PHE A 60 -1.29 17.18 -6.11
N HIS A 61 -1.19 16.03 -5.43
CA HIS A 61 -1.85 14.80 -5.86
C HIS A 61 -3.37 14.96 -5.96
N LEU A 62 -4.01 15.60 -4.98
CA LEU A 62 -5.44 15.93 -5.02
C LEU A 62 -5.74 17.05 -6.03
N ALA A 63 -4.91 18.09 -6.10
CA ALA A 63 -5.13 19.24 -6.96
C ALA A 63 -5.13 18.86 -8.45
N PHE A 64 -4.18 18.03 -8.90
CA PHE A 64 -4.15 17.55 -10.29
C PHE A 64 -5.40 16.74 -10.64
N ARG A 65 -5.85 15.88 -9.72
CA ARG A 65 -7.05 15.05 -9.88
C ARG A 65 -8.33 15.87 -9.95
N VAL A 66 -8.46 16.85 -9.06
CA VAL A 66 -9.60 17.76 -9.02
C VAL A 66 -9.58 18.69 -10.25
N SER A 67 -8.40 19.15 -10.70
CA SER A 67 -8.31 20.02 -11.87
C SER A 67 -8.80 19.34 -13.16
N ALA A 68 -8.51 18.05 -13.36
CA ALA A 68 -8.99 17.31 -14.53
C ALA A 68 -10.52 17.19 -14.54
N LEU A 69 -11.13 16.97 -13.37
CA LEU A 69 -12.59 16.96 -13.18
C LEU A 69 -13.22 18.33 -13.41
N VAL A 70 -12.62 19.38 -12.83
CA VAL A 70 -13.11 20.76 -12.98
C VAL A 70 -13.04 21.18 -14.44
N VAL A 71 -11.92 20.93 -15.14
CA VAL A 71 -11.79 21.25 -16.56
C VAL A 71 -12.79 20.46 -17.40
N TYR A 72 -13.05 19.19 -17.10
CA TYR A 72 -14.09 18.43 -17.79
C TYR A 72 -15.48 19.07 -17.65
N ILE A 73 -15.87 19.46 -16.44
CA ILE A 73 -17.17 20.10 -16.17
C ILE A 73 -17.25 21.49 -16.82
N LEU A 74 -16.21 22.32 -16.67
CA LEU A 74 -16.14 23.67 -17.25
C LEU A 74 -16.13 23.63 -18.78
N CYS A 75 -15.38 22.70 -19.39
CA CYS A 75 -15.43 22.50 -20.84
C CYS A 75 -16.81 22.04 -21.32
N GLY A 76 -17.55 21.28 -20.51
CA GLY A 76 -18.93 20.90 -20.81
C GLY A 76 -19.92 22.07 -20.74
N TRP A 77 -19.61 23.09 -19.94
CA TRP A 77 -20.49 24.23 -19.74
C TRP A 77 -20.15 25.45 -20.62
N PHE A 78 -18.86 25.70 -20.88
CA PHE A 78 -18.39 26.91 -21.56
C PHE A 78 -17.89 26.71 -22.99
N SER A 79 -17.42 25.50 -23.37
CA SER A 79 -16.78 25.29 -24.68
C SER A 79 -17.74 24.63 -25.68
N ASN A 80 -18.05 25.35 -26.77
CA ASN A 80 -18.78 24.80 -27.91
C ASN A 80 -17.90 23.90 -28.79
N SER A 81 -16.57 23.97 -28.64
CA SER A 81 -15.60 23.23 -29.44
C SER A 81 -15.22 21.91 -28.77
N PHE A 82 -15.84 20.82 -29.21
CA PHE A 82 -15.56 19.46 -28.72
C PHE A 82 -14.08 19.09 -28.82
N ILE A 83 -13.40 19.45 -29.92
CA ILE A 83 -11.99 19.10 -30.16
C ILE A 83 -11.09 19.74 -29.10
N THR A 84 -11.26 21.03 -28.82
CA THR A 84 -10.45 21.75 -27.82
C THR A 84 -10.64 21.15 -26.42
N SER A 85 -11.89 20.86 -26.05
CA SER A 85 -12.22 20.20 -24.78
C SER A 85 -11.61 18.81 -24.69
N PHE A 86 -11.70 18.02 -25.76
CA PHE A 86 -11.13 16.68 -25.82
C PHE A 86 -9.61 16.70 -25.63
N VAL A 87 -8.89 17.52 -26.41
CA VAL A 87 -7.43 17.62 -26.34
C VAL A 87 -6.99 18.09 -24.95
N THR A 88 -7.64 19.11 -24.41
CA THR A 88 -7.28 19.67 -23.09
C THR A 88 -7.46 18.63 -21.98
N VAL A 89 -8.59 17.93 -21.95
CA VAL A 89 -8.84 16.93 -20.90
C VAL A 89 -7.94 15.70 -21.06
N VAL A 90 -7.69 15.24 -22.29
CA VAL A 90 -6.78 14.11 -22.52
C VAL A 90 -5.35 14.45 -22.11
N LEU A 91 -4.89 15.67 -22.37
CA LEU A 91 -3.57 16.13 -21.91
C LEU A 91 -3.48 16.15 -20.37
N LEU A 92 -4.51 16.69 -19.70
CA LEU A 92 -4.57 16.68 -18.23
C LEU A 92 -4.64 15.26 -17.66
N LEU A 93 -5.40 14.36 -18.27
CA LEU A 93 -5.46 12.95 -17.88
C LEU A 93 -4.12 12.24 -18.07
N SER A 94 -3.40 12.56 -19.13
CA SER A 94 -2.07 12.00 -19.41
C SER A 94 -1.04 12.49 -18.39
N MET A 95 -1.11 13.77 -18.02
CA MET A 95 -0.28 14.35 -16.98
C MET A 95 -0.61 13.75 -15.60
N ASP A 96 -1.90 13.63 -15.22
CA ASP A 96 -2.32 12.93 -14.00
C ASP A 96 -1.83 11.49 -14.01
N PHE A 97 -2.05 10.76 -15.12
CA PHE A 97 -1.57 9.40 -15.27
C PHE A 97 -0.06 9.29 -15.02
N TRP A 98 0.74 10.17 -15.63
CA TRP A 98 2.20 10.15 -15.50
C TRP A 98 2.65 10.52 -14.08
N THR A 99 2.06 11.54 -13.46
CA THR A 99 2.41 11.96 -12.09
C THR A 99 2.08 10.86 -11.08
N VAL A 100 0.92 10.23 -11.21
CA VAL A 100 0.50 9.10 -10.37
C VAL A 100 1.42 7.91 -10.55
N LYS A 101 1.79 7.62 -11.80
CA LYS A 101 2.67 6.51 -12.18
C LYS A 101 4.11 6.67 -11.69
N ASN A 102 4.68 7.87 -11.79
CA ASN A 102 6.12 8.09 -11.66
C ASN A 102 6.54 8.89 -10.43
N ILE A 103 5.69 9.79 -9.95
CA ILE A 103 6.01 10.66 -8.80
C ILE A 103 5.34 10.08 -7.56
N THR A 104 4.01 10.12 -7.48
CA THR A 104 3.31 9.82 -6.23
C THR A 104 3.39 8.34 -5.85
N GLY A 105 3.38 7.43 -6.83
CA GLY A 105 3.64 6.01 -6.58
C GLY A 105 5.01 5.72 -5.97
N ARG A 106 6.06 6.44 -6.38
CA ARG A 106 7.42 6.23 -5.86
C ARG A 106 7.64 6.91 -4.51
N LEU A 107 7.04 8.07 -4.30
CA LEU A 107 7.21 8.87 -3.09
C LEU A 107 6.29 8.41 -1.96
N MET A 108 4.98 8.29 -2.21
CA MET A 108 3.97 8.08 -1.16
C MET A 108 3.81 6.60 -0.76
N VAL A 109 4.02 5.67 -1.69
CA VAL A 109 3.85 4.23 -1.42
C VAL A 109 5.09 3.41 -1.76
N GLY A 110 6.09 3.98 -2.42
CA GLY A 110 7.31 3.27 -2.79
C GLY A 110 7.08 2.10 -3.75
N LEU A 111 5.99 2.14 -4.53
CA LEU A 111 5.59 1.11 -5.48
C LEU A 111 6.02 1.51 -6.88
N ARG A 112 6.52 0.55 -7.65
CA ARG A 112 6.82 0.75 -9.07
C ARG A 112 6.37 -0.46 -9.87
N TRP A 113 5.70 -0.19 -10.98
CA TRP A 113 5.38 -1.19 -12.01
C TRP A 113 5.92 -0.75 -13.36
N TRP A 114 6.39 -1.69 -14.18
CA TRP A 114 6.79 -1.44 -15.55
C TRP A 114 6.67 -2.72 -16.36
N ASN A 115 6.59 -2.58 -17.69
CA ASN A 115 6.58 -3.70 -18.61
C ASN A 115 7.80 -3.59 -19.52
N TYR A 116 8.49 -4.70 -19.74
CA TYR A 116 9.48 -4.82 -20.80
C TYR A 116 9.16 -6.03 -21.66
N VAL A 117 9.55 -5.94 -22.93
CA VAL A 117 9.39 -7.02 -23.90
C VAL A 117 10.77 -7.62 -24.12
N ASP A 118 10.89 -8.93 -23.98
CA ASP A 118 12.15 -9.62 -24.27
C ASP A 118 12.36 -9.79 -25.78
N ASP A 119 13.55 -10.25 -26.18
CA ASP A 119 13.88 -10.51 -27.58
C ASP A 119 13.01 -11.61 -28.21
N SER A 120 12.31 -12.39 -27.37
CA SER A 120 11.33 -13.41 -27.78
C SER A 120 9.91 -12.85 -27.94
N GLY A 121 9.72 -11.53 -27.79
CA GLY A 121 8.42 -10.86 -27.90
C GLY A 121 7.48 -11.09 -26.71
N LYS A 122 7.95 -11.65 -25.60
CA LYS A 122 7.15 -11.93 -24.40
C LYS A 122 7.21 -10.74 -23.43
N SER A 123 6.02 -10.25 -23.04
CA SER A 123 5.86 -9.14 -22.10
C SER A 123 6.07 -9.58 -20.66
N HIS A 124 7.15 -9.11 -20.03
CA HIS A 124 7.45 -9.31 -18.62
C HIS A 124 7.02 -8.09 -17.82
N TRP A 125 6.20 -8.33 -16.79
CA TRP A 125 5.69 -7.27 -15.93
C TRP A 125 6.40 -7.32 -14.58
N VAL A 126 7.17 -6.27 -14.27
CA VAL A 126 7.95 -6.16 -13.02
C VAL A 126 7.22 -5.25 -12.05
N TYR A 127 7.06 -5.73 -10.81
CA TYR A 127 6.41 -5.01 -9.73
C TYR A 127 7.39 -4.94 -8.56
N GLU A 128 7.93 -3.74 -8.32
CA GLU A 128 8.90 -3.47 -7.27
C GLU A 128 8.22 -2.81 -6.07
N PHE A 129 8.70 -3.20 -4.91
CA PHE A 129 8.25 -2.73 -3.61
C PHE A 129 9.48 -2.46 -2.74
N LYS A 130 9.55 -1.29 -2.10
CA LYS A 130 10.61 -0.98 -1.12
C LYS A 130 10.42 -1.83 0.14
N LYS A 131 11.20 -2.91 0.32
CA LYS A 131 11.26 -3.70 1.58
C LYS A 131 12.31 -3.15 2.57
N GLY A 132 12.10 -3.34 3.87
CA GLY A 132 13.10 -3.14 4.94
C GLY A 132 13.17 -1.72 5.53
N SER A 133 14.35 -1.26 5.93
CA SER A 133 14.59 0.06 6.56
C SER A 133 14.18 1.27 5.71
N ASN A 134 14.00 1.08 4.40
CA ASN A 134 13.47 2.10 3.50
C ASN A 134 11.94 2.26 3.56
N GLN A 135 11.25 1.30 4.20
CA GLN A 135 9.80 1.34 4.37
C GLN A 135 9.38 2.11 5.63
N SER A 136 10.24 2.21 6.66
CA SER A 136 10.00 3.10 7.80
C SER A 136 10.06 4.59 7.42
N ARG A 137 10.66 4.91 6.26
CA ARG A 137 10.63 6.26 5.68
C ARG A 137 9.29 6.60 5.02
N ILE A 138 8.47 5.60 4.70
CA ILE A 138 7.16 5.81 4.07
C ILE A 138 6.12 5.97 5.18
N ASN A 139 5.42 7.11 5.20
CA ASN A 139 4.41 7.36 6.21
C ASN A 139 3.11 6.60 5.89
N SER A 140 2.55 5.89 6.86
CA SER A 140 1.30 5.13 6.72
C SER A 140 0.12 6.02 6.31
N SER A 141 0.08 7.25 6.81
CA SER A 141 -0.95 8.23 6.48
C SER A 141 -0.89 8.65 4.99
N GLU A 142 0.30 8.85 4.44
CA GLU A 142 0.49 9.22 3.03
C GLU A 142 0.10 8.07 2.10
N ALA A 143 0.47 6.84 2.45
CA ALA A 143 0.04 5.66 1.73
C ALA A 143 -1.50 5.56 1.70
N ARG A 144 -2.18 5.79 2.83
CA ARG A 144 -3.64 5.76 2.92
C ARG A 144 -4.30 6.79 2.01
N ILE A 145 -3.78 8.02 1.99
CA ILE A 145 -4.31 9.09 1.14
C ILE A 145 -4.07 8.79 -0.34
N PHE A 146 -2.92 8.23 -0.71
CA PHE A 146 -2.67 7.77 -2.07
C PHE A 146 -3.70 6.73 -2.51
N TRP A 147 -3.93 5.69 -1.71
CA TRP A 147 -4.91 4.64 -2.03
C TRP A 147 -6.34 5.18 -2.10
N LEU A 148 -6.72 6.03 -1.14
CA LEU A 148 -8.04 6.69 -1.14
C LEU A 148 -8.20 7.55 -2.38
N GLY A 149 -7.20 8.36 -2.71
CA GLY A 149 -7.19 9.17 -3.92
C GLY A 149 -7.37 8.32 -5.17
N LEU A 150 -6.61 7.22 -5.30
CA LEU A 150 -6.63 6.30 -6.44
C LEU A 150 -8.01 5.68 -6.67
N VAL A 151 -8.65 5.21 -5.60
CA VAL A 151 -10.00 4.61 -5.65
C VAL A 151 -11.05 5.69 -5.89
N LEU A 152 -10.93 6.83 -5.22
CA LEU A 152 -11.90 7.92 -5.33
C LEU A 152 -11.93 8.50 -6.74
N SER A 153 -10.78 8.68 -7.41
CA SER A 153 -10.78 9.15 -8.80
C SER A 153 -11.50 8.19 -9.73
N GLN A 154 -11.25 6.88 -9.58
CA GLN A 154 -11.93 5.87 -10.40
C GLN A 154 -13.44 5.91 -10.19
N PHE A 155 -13.88 6.05 -8.94
CA PHE A 155 -15.30 6.14 -8.61
C PHE A 155 -15.94 7.42 -9.18
N MET A 156 -15.27 8.57 -9.07
CA MET A 156 -15.76 9.84 -9.63
C MET A 156 -15.92 9.77 -11.15
N TRP A 157 -14.94 9.24 -11.88
CA TRP A 157 -15.06 9.04 -13.33
C TRP A 157 -16.14 8.02 -13.70
N ALA A 158 -16.38 7.00 -12.88
CA ALA A 158 -17.44 6.02 -13.12
C ALA A 158 -18.84 6.64 -12.95
N ILE A 159 -19.03 7.50 -11.96
CA ILE A 159 -20.29 8.25 -11.81
C ILE A 159 -20.53 9.13 -13.05
N LEU A 160 -19.50 9.88 -13.48
CA LEU A 160 -19.61 10.71 -14.69
C LEU A 160 -19.91 9.89 -15.95
N PHE A 161 -19.38 8.66 -16.03
CA PHE A 161 -19.67 7.76 -17.13
C PHE A 161 -21.14 7.38 -17.17
N ILE A 162 -21.72 7.00 -16.02
CA ILE A 162 -23.14 6.64 -15.91
C ILE A 162 -24.00 7.85 -16.27
N ILE A 163 -23.67 9.06 -15.79
CA ILE A 163 -24.39 10.29 -16.14
C ILE A 163 -24.31 10.56 -17.66
N ALA A 164 -23.12 10.44 -18.27
CA ALA A 164 -22.94 10.64 -19.70
C ALA A 164 -23.66 9.58 -20.55
N LEU A 165 -23.73 8.34 -20.04
CA LEU A 165 -24.43 7.22 -20.67
C LEU A 165 -25.95 7.47 -20.69
N LEU A 166 -26.53 7.88 -19.56
CA LEU A 166 -27.95 8.24 -19.47
C LEU A 166 -28.28 9.49 -20.30
N GLY A 167 -27.32 10.40 -20.45
CA GLY A 167 -27.46 11.58 -21.30
C GLY A 167 -27.29 11.33 -22.80
N PHE A 168 -26.98 10.10 -23.25
CA PHE A 168 -26.72 9.72 -24.65
C PHE A 168 -25.72 10.62 -25.40
N LYS A 169 -24.78 11.23 -24.69
CA LYS A 169 -23.75 12.11 -25.26
C LYS A 169 -22.51 11.31 -25.65
N PHE A 170 -22.56 10.55 -26.75
CA PHE A 170 -21.48 9.65 -27.18
C PHE A 170 -20.09 10.28 -27.25
N LYS A 171 -20.00 11.54 -27.68
CA LYS A 171 -18.73 12.30 -27.73
C LYS A 171 -18.10 12.48 -26.34
N TRP A 172 -18.90 12.79 -25.34
CA TRP A 172 -18.47 12.96 -23.96
C TRP A 172 -18.22 11.61 -23.26
N LEU A 173 -18.99 10.59 -23.65
CA LEU A 173 -18.82 9.23 -23.18
C LEU A 173 -17.43 8.67 -23.56
N LEU A 174 -16.97 8.91 -24.79
CA LEU A 174 -15.63 8.50 -25.24
C LEU A 174 -14.53 9.08 -24.34
N LEU A 175 -14.63 10.36 -24.00
CA LEU A 175 -13.66 11.05 -23.15
C LEU A 175 -13.63 10.43 -21.75
N VAL A 176 -14.79 10.19 -21.15
CA VAL A 176 -14.87 9.56 -19.83
C VAL A 176 -14.36 8.11 -19.85
N SER A 177 -14.58 7.36 -20.94
CA SER A 177 -14.01 6.02 -21.11
C SER A 177 -12.48 6.04 -21.09
N ILE A 178 -11.84 7.00 -21.76
CA ILE A 178 -10.37 7.17 -21.72
C ILE A 178 -9.92 7.45 -20.28
N ALA A 179 -10.62 8.34 -19.57
CA ALA A 179 -10.31 8.67 -18.19
C ALA A 179 -10.38 7.43 -17.27
N LEU A 180 -11.42 6.60 -17.43
CA LEU A 180 -11.61 5.35 -16.69
C LEU A 180 -10.51 4.34 -16.97
N VAL A 181 -10.06 4.21 -18.22
CA VAL A 181 -9.00 3.28 -18.60
C VAL A 181 -7.65 3.73 -18.03
N LEU A 182 -7.31 5.02 -18.14
CA LEU A 182 -6.05 5.55 -17.61
C LEU A 182 -5.99 5.45 -16.08
N ASN A 183 -7.04 5.87 -15.37
CA ASN A 183 -7.12 5.75 -13.92
C ASN A 183 -7.14 4.26 -13.49
N GLY A 184 -7.89 3.44 -14.22
CA GLY A 184 -8.00 2.00 -13.99
C GLY A 184 -6.68 1.26 -14.19
N ALA A 185 -5.87 1.62 -15.19
CA ALA A 185 -4.56 1.03 -15.42
C ALA A 185 -3.60 1.33 -14.27
N ASN A 186 -3.61 2.56 -13.75
CA ASN A 186 -2.85 2.91 -12.54
C ASN A 186 -3.34 2.11 -11.33
N LEU A 187 -4.66 2.09 -11.06
CA LEU A 187 -5.25 1.31 -9.97
C LEU A 187 -4.86 -0.17 -10.04
N TYR A 188 -5.03 -0.79 -11.20
CA TYR A 188 -4.70 -2.19 -11.43
C TYR A 188 -3.21 -2.47 -11.20
N GLY A 189 -2.32 -1.65 -11.77
CA GLY A 189 -0.87 -1.80 -11.61
C GLY A 189 -0.43 -1.74 -10.15
N TYR A 190 -0.96 -0.78 -9.39
CA TYR A 190 -0.65 -0.65 -7.96
C TYR A 190 -1.27 -1.75 -7.11
N VAL A 191 -2.52 -2.15 -7.38
CA VAL A 191 -3.16 -3.29 -6.70
C VAL A 191 -2.31 -4.55 -6.89
N LYS A 192 -1.84 -4.81 -8.12
CA LYS A 192 -0.99 -5.96 -8.39
C LYS A 192 0.38 -5.86 -7.70
N CYS A 193 0.98 -4.66 -7.61
CA CYS A 193 2.16 -4.42 -6.78
C CYS A 193 1.92 -4.82 -5.31
N LYS A 194 0.78 -4.41 -4.73
CA LYS A 194 0.46 -4.64 -3.33
C LYS A 194 0.11 -6.09 -3.02
N VAL A 195 -0.70 -6.72 -3.87
CA VAL A 195 -1.09 -8.13 -3.71
C VAL A 195 0.12 -9.05 -3.87
N GLY A 196 0.99 -8.80 -4.87
CA GLY A 196 2.21 -9.58 -5.06
C GLY A 196 3.29 -9.37 -4.00
N SER A 197 3.20 -8.31 -3.18
CA SER A 197 4.19 -8.01 -2.13
C SER A 197 3.80 -8.57 -0.76
N ASN A 198 2.51 -8.79 -0.51
CA ASN A 198 1.98 -9.29 0.75
C ASN A 198 1.57 -10.76 0.62
N ASP A 199 2.50 -11.70 0.83
CA ASP A 199 2.21 -13.14 0.92
C ASP A 199 1.14 -13.45 2.00
N SER A 200 1.07 -12.62 3.06
CA SER A 200 0.11 -12.68 4.16
C SER A 200 -1.31 -12.16 3.82
N MET A 201 -1.44 -11.23 2.86
CA MET A 201 -2.75 -10.67 2.45
C MET A 201 -3.37 -11.46 1.29
N THR A 202 -2.52 -12.08 0.47
CA THR A 202 -2.92 -13.10 -0.51
C THR A 202 -3.56 -14.29 0.19
N SER A 203 -3.05 -14.71 1.35
CA SER A 203 -3.66 -15.78 2.16
C SER A 203 -4.96 -15.35 2.83
N SER A 204 -5.18 -14.07 3.19
CA SER A 204 -6.48 -13.63 3.73
C SER A 204 -7.58 -13.47 2.66
N PHE A 205 -7.26 -12.95 1.48
CA PHE A 205 -8.26 -12.75 0.42
C PHE A 205 -8.58 -14.05 -0.35
N SER A 206 -7.58 -14.91 -0.58
CA SER A 206 -7.82 -16.24 -1.18
C SER A 206 -8.62 -17.16 -0.25
N ASN A 207 -8.39 -17.12 1.07
CA ASN A 207 -9.17 -17.92 2.02
C ASN A 207 -10.63 -17.46 2.16
N ILE A 208 -10.91 -16.17 1.93
CA ILE A 208 -12.28 -15.63 2.07
C ILE A 208 -13.13 -15.84 0.81
N SER A 209 -12.52 -15.96 -0.38
CA SER A 209 -13.27 -15.92 -1.64
C SER A 209 -13.45 -17.26 -2.36
N SER A 210 -12.60 -18.28 -2.17
CA SER A 210 -12.76 -19.56 -2.90
C SER A 210 -13.34 -20.68 -2.03
N ASN A 211 -12.96 -20.78 -0.76
CA ASN A 211 -13.39 -21.91 0.07
C ASN A 211 -14.70 -21.66 0.81
N PHE A 212 -14.95 -20.45 1.30
CA PHE A 212 -16.15 -20.19 2.11
C PHE A 212 -17.43 -20.06 1.27
N VAL A 213 -17.36 -19.33 0.14
CA VAL A 213 -18.50 -19.10 -0.76
C VAL A 213 -18.93 -20.38 -1.48
N TRP A 214 -17.99 -21.18 -2.00
CA TRP A 214 -18.31 -22.48 -2.63
C TRP A 214 -18.89 -23.49 -1.63
N GLN A 215 -18.39 -23.51 -0.38
CA GLN A 215 -18.92 -24.38 0.66
C GLN A 215 -20.35 -23.99 1.05
N GLN A 216 -20.68 -22.70 1.12
CA GLN A 216 -22.06 -22.25 1.38
C GLN A 216 -23.00 -22.54 0.21
N LEU A 217 -22.53 -22.39 -1.03
CA LEU A 217 -23.32 -22.70 -2.22
C LEU A 217 -23.59 -24.22 -2.35
N ILE A 218 -22.57 -25.07 -2.10
CA ILE A 218 -22.72 -26.53 -2.14
C ILE A 218 -23.60 -27.03 -0.98
N LYS A 219 -23.46 -26.47 0.23
CA LYS A 219 -24.32 -26.84 1.37
C LYS A 219 -25.78 -26.46 1.16
N ASN A 220 -26.04 -25.28 0.59
CA ASN A 220 -27.40 -24.88 0.25
C ASN A 220 -27.98 -25.72 -0.91
N ALA A 221 -27.17 -26.08 -1.91
CA ALA A 221 -27.60 -26.96 -2.99
C ALA A 221 -27.88 -28.40 -2.54
N LEU A 222 -27.02 -28.98 -1.70
CA LEU A 222 -27.22 -30.33 -1.14
C LEU A 222 -28.43 -30.40 -0.20
N GLY A 223 -28.70 -29.32 0.55
CA GLY A 223 -29.90 -29.21 1.37
C GLY A 223 -31.20 -29.21 0.55
N VAL A 224 -31.18 -28.59 -0.63
CA VAL A 224 -32.34 -28.57 -1.56
C VAL A 224 -32.56 -29.92 -2.25
N PHE A 225 -31.48 -30.65 -2.60
CA PHE A 225 -31.59 -31.98 -3.21
C PHE A 225 -32.06 -33.06 -2.22
N HIS A 226 -31.67 -32.99 -0.94
CA HIS A 226 -32.09 -33.96 0.07
C HIS A 226 -33.57 -33.83 0.46
N SER A 227 -34.20 -32.66 0.27
CA SER A 227 -35.65 -32.49 0.48
C SER A 227 -36.55 -33.12 -0.60
N SER A 228 -35.98 -33.70 -1.67
CA SER A 228 -36.76 -34.31 -2.76
C SER A 228 -37.06 -35.81 -2.58
N GLU A 229 -36.45 -36.51 -1.62
CA GLU A 229 -36.75 -37.92 -1.34
C GLU A 229 -37.72 -38.05 -0.16
N ARG A 230 -39.02 -37.88 -0.41
CA ARG A 230 -40.05 -38.40 0.52
C ARG A 230 -40.15 -39.93 0.31
N PRO A 231 -40.02 -40.77 1.35
CA PRO A 231 -40.32 -42.18 1.21
C PRO A 231 -41.82 -42.35 0.93
N VAL A 232 -42.15 -42.99 -0.20
CA VAL A 232 -43.51 -43.44 -0.50
C VAL A 232 -43.89 -44.46 0.57
N SER A 233 -44.81 -44.08 1.45
CA SER A 233 -45.44 -44.97 2.42
C SER A 233 -46.12 -46.12 1.68
N LYS A 234 -45.66 -47.36 1.89
CA LYS A 234 -46.42 -48.55 1.50
C LYS A 234 -47.56 -48.76 2.50
N VAL A 235 -48.75 -48.93 1.93
CA VAL A 235 -50.01 -49.39 2.55
C VAL A 235 -49.80 -50.75 3.21
#